data_AF-A0AAV5ELV7-F1
#
_entry.id   AF-A0AAV5ELV7-F1
#
_cell.length_a   1.000
_cell.length_b   1.000
_cell.length_c   1.000
_cell.angle_alpha   90.00
_cell.angle_beta   90.00
_cell.angle_gamma   90.00
#
_symmetry.space_group_name_H-M   'P 1'
#
loop_
_entity.id
_entity.type
_entity.pdbx_description
1 polymer ?
#
loop_
_entity_poly.entity_id
_entity_poly.type
_entity_poly.pdbx_seq_one_letter_code
_entity_poly.pdbx_strand_id
1 'polypeptide(L)'
;MLDDEIYIGAENNYNLFTVRKNSDAATDDERARLEVVGEYHLGEFVNRFRHGSLVMRLPDSEIGQIPTVIFGTINGVIGIIASLPHDQYVFLEKLQSTLVKFIKGVGNLSHEQWRSFHNDKKTAEARSFLDGDLIESFLDLSRNKMEEVAKVMNVSVEELSKRVEELTRLH
;
A
#
# COMPACT_ATOMS: atom_id res chain seq x y z
N MET A 1 11.04 11.18 -2.15
CA MET A 1 11.15 11.17 -0.68
C MET A 1 9.73 10.95 -0.17
N LEU A 2 9.50 10.15 0.87
CA LEU A 2 8.18 10.05 1.49
C LEU A 2 8.15 10.92 2.75
N ASP A 3 9.23 10.86 3.51
CA ASP A 3 9.51 11.68 4.69
C ASP A 3 11.05 11.88 4.81
N ASP A 4 11.53 12.60 5.81
CA ASP A 4 12.96 12.93 5.96
C ASP A 4 13.89 11.68 6.04
N GLU A 5 13.35 10.60 6.62
CA GLU A 5 14.06 9.34 6.85
C GLU A 5 13.73 8.24 5.82
N ILE A 6 12.59 8.32 5.13
CA ILE A 6 12.08 7.27 4.23
C ILE A 6 12.03 7.75 2.79
N TYR A 7 12.64 6.96 1.91
CA TYR A 7 12.70 7.19 0.48
C TYR A 7 11.92 6.11 -0.25
N ILE A 8 11.29 6.48 -1.35
CA ILE A 8 10.64 5.53 -2.26
C ILE A 8 11.36 5.55 -3.61
N GLY A 9 11.50 4.36 -4.19
CA GLY A 9 12.03 4.14 -5.51
C GLY A 9 11.13 3.20 -6.31
N ALA A 10 11.24 3.30 -7.63
CA ALA A 10 10.71 2.33 -8.57
C ALA A 10 11.88 1.81 -9.41
N GLU A 11 11.81 0.54 -9.83
CA GLU A 11 12.82 -0.07 -10.68
C GLU A 11 12.25 -0.63 -12.00
N ASN A 12 13.15 -0.99 -12.92
CA ASN A 12 12.79 -1.43 -14.27
C ASN A 12 12.04 -2.77 -14.33
N ASN A 13 12.04 -3.53 -13.23
CA ASN A 13 11.29 -4.77 -13.10
C ASN A 13 9.85 -4.55 -12.56
N TYR A 14 9.33 -3.31 -12.67
CA TYR A 14 7.96 -2.95 -12.26
C TYR A 14 7.71 -3.05 -10.75
N ASN A 15 8.77 -2.99 -9.94
CA ASN A 15 8.69 -3.02 -8.49
C ASN A 15 8.79 -1.60 -7.89
N LEU A 16 8.12 -1.43 -6.76
CA LEU A 16 8.34 -0.37 -5.80
C LEU A 16 9.16 -0.90 -4.63
N PHE A 17 10.01 -0.04 -4.09
CA PHE A 17 10.72 -0.31 -2.86
C PHE A 17 10.87 0.95 -2.02
N THR A 18 10.89 0.79 -0.71
CA THR A 18 11.19 1.88 0.22
C THR A 18 12.46 1.57 0.98
N VAL A 19 13.27 2.61 1.17
CA VAL A 19 14.50 2.53 1.94
C VAL A 19 14.49 3.57 3.05
N ARG A 20 15.08 3.21 4.19
CA ARG A 20 15.20 4.06 5.38
C ARG A 20 16.66 4.40 5.63
N LYS A 21 16.92 5.63 6.08
CA LYS A 21 18.21 6.01 6.65
C LYS A 21 18.45 5.34 8.00
N ASN A 22 19.65 4.82 8.20
CA ASN A 22 20.05 4.18 9.46
C ASN A 22 20.71 5.19 10.40
N SER A 23 20.03 6.30 10.68
CA SER A 23 20.54 7.42 11.48
C SER A 23 20.97 7.00 12.90
N ASP A 24 20.30 5.98 13.45
CA ASP A 24 20.53 5.44 14.79
C ASP A 24 21.60 4.34 14.86
N ALA A 25 22.24 3.97 13.74
CA ALA A 25 23.21 2.87 13.74
C ALA A 25 24.47 3.18 14.56
N ALA A 26 25.11 2.13 15.08
CA ALA A 26 26.25 2.25 15.99
C ALA A 26 27.55 2.66 15.27
N THR A 27 27.66 2.36 13.97
CA THR A 27 28.85 2.65 13.16
C THR A 27 28.55 3.60 12.02
N ASP A 28 29.53 4.44 11.65
CA ASP A 28 29.39 5.38 10.53
C ASP A 28 29.16 4.65 9.19
N ASP A 29 29.75 3.47 9.02
CA ASP A 29 29.56 2.61 7.84
C ASP A 29 28.10 2.14 7.69
N GLU A 30 27.42 1.85 8.79
CA GLU A 30 26.00 1.46 8.77
C GLU A 30 25.09 2.68 8.59
N ARG A 31 25.44 3.84 9.17
CA ARG A 31 24.73 5.11 8.96
C ARG A 31 24.77 5.55 7.49
N ALA A 32 25.86 5.24 6.79
CA ALA A 32 26.02 5.53 5.37
C ALA A 32 25.20 4.60 4.45
N ARG A 33 24.63 3.51 4.98
CA ARG A 33 23.82 2.55 4.22
C ARG A 33 22.33 2.82 4.40
N LEU A 34 21.59 2.66 3.31
CA LEU A 34 20.12 2.66 3.34
C LEU A 34 19.62 1.23 3.50
N GLU A 35 18.71 1.02 4.44
CA GLU A 35 18.05 -0.27 4.67
C GLU A 35 16.78 -0.37 3.84
N VAL A 36 16.58 -1.48 3.13
CA VAL A 36 15.31 -1.75 2.43
C VAL A 36 14.26 -2.11 3.47
N VAL A 37 13.23 -1.29 3.61
CA VAL A 37 12.16 -1.46 4.60
C VAL A 37 10.82 -1.87 3.99
N GLY A 38 10.65 -1.73 2.67
CA GLY A 38 9.45 -2.16 1.97
C GLY A 38 9.74 -2.57 0.53
N GLU A 39 9.01 -3.57 0.05
CA GLU A 39 9.19 -4.18 -1.27
C GLU A 39 7.82 -4.60 -1.80
N TYR A 40 7.53 -4.28 -3.06
CA TYR A 40 6.22 -4.52 -3.65
C TYR A 40 6.28 -4.57 -5.17
N HIS A 41 5.62 -5.55 -5.79
CA HIS A 41 5.45 -5.59 -7.24
C HIS A 41 4.20 -4.82 -7.66
N LEU A 42 4.42 -3.68 -8.32
CA LEU A 42 3.36 -2.82 -8.82
C LEU A 42 2.78 -3.36 -10.13
N GLY A 43 3.63 -3.92 -11.00
CA GLY A 43 3.27 -4.33 -12.36
C GLY A 43 3.26 -3.19 -13.37
N GLU A 44 3.64 -1.98 -12.95
CA GLU A 44 3.67 -0.77 -13.78
C GLU A 44 5.04 -0.09 -13.77
N PHE A 45 5.40 0.55 -14.89
CA PHE A 45 6.67 1.26 -15.00
C PHE A 45 6.47 2.72 -14.62
N VAL A 46 6.87 3.08 -13.39
CA VAL A 46 6.74 4.44 -12.88
C VAL A 46 7.78 5.36 -13.52
N ASN A 47 7.32 6.43 -14.15
CA ASN A 47 8.19 7.41 -14.81
C ASN A 47 8.40 8.67 -13.95
N ARG A 48 7.41 9.05 -13.15
CA ARG A 48 7.49 10.23 -12.27
C ARG A 48 6.74 10.02 -10.97
N PHE A 49 7.35 10.49 -9.88
CA PHE A 49 6.72 10.74 -8.59
C PHE A 49 6.56 12.25 -8.36
N ARG A 50 5.46 12.65 -7.73
CA ARG A 50 5.20 14.04 -7.34
C ARG A 50 4.43 14.09 -6.03
N HIS A 51 4.95 14.83 -5.05
CA HIS A 51 4.19 15.14 -3.84
C HIS A 51 2.94 15.94 -4.19
N GLY A 52 1.80 15.51 -3.65
CA GLY A 52 0.52 16.15 -3.91
C GLY A 52 -0.64 15.23 -3.58
N SER A 53 -1.83 15.79 -3.58
CA SER A 53 -3.10 15.06 -3.50
C SER A 53 -4.02 15.61 -4.59
N LEU A 54 -4.88 14.74 -5.13
CA LEU A 54 -5.90 15.11 -6.10
C LEU A 54 -7.20 15.56 -5.42
N VAL A 55 -7.31 15.38 -4.10
CA VAL A 55 -8.54 15.64 -3.34
C VAL A 55 -8.37 16.87 -2.45
N MET A 56 -9.48 17.60 -2.23
CA MET A 56 -9.49 18.71 -1.28
C MET A 56 -9.29 18.20 0.14
N ARG A 57 -8.19 18.64 0.76
CA ARG A 57 -7.90 18.39 2.17
C ARG A 57 -8.82 19.27 3.02
N LEU A 58 -9.85 18.68 3.62
CA LEU A 58 -10.64 19.36 4.63
C LEU A 58 -9.79 19.48 5.91
N PRO A 59 -9.68 20.67 6.53
CA PRO A 59 -8.79 20.91 7.66
C PRO A 59 -9.09 20.04 8.90
N ASP A 60 -10.33 19.56 9.05
CA ASP A 60 -10.77 18.72 10.17
C ASP A 60 -10.71 17.20 9.87
N SER A 61 -10.16 16.79 8.74
CA SER A 61 -10.02 15.36 8.39
C SER A 61 -8.64 14.84 8.78
N GLU A 62 -8.59 13.87 9.71
CA GLU A 62 -7.35 13.15 10.07
C GLU A 62 -6.70 12.47 8.84
N ILE A 63 -7.52 12.05 7.86
CA ILE A 63 -7.09 11.40 6.62
C ILE A 63 -6.51 12.41 5.63
N GLY A 64 -7.03 13.64 5.62
CA GLY A 64 -6.49 14.74 4.80
C GLY A 64 -5.07 15.15 5.18
N GLN A 65 -4.59 14.73 6.35
CA GLN A 65 -3.22 14.97 6.81
C GLN A 65 -2.22 13.89 6.38
N ILE A 66 -2.70 12.76 5.86
CA ILE A 66 -1.84 11.66 5.43
C ILE A 66 -0.94 12.15 4.26
N PRO A 67 0.39 12.01 4.37
CA PRO A 67 1.30 12.35 3.28
C PRO A 67 1.04 11.46 2.06
N THR A 68 0.85 12.10 0.90
CA THR A 68 0.56 11.41 -0.36
C THR A 68 1.57 11.79 -1.45
N VAL A 69 1.94 10.80 -2.24
CA VAL A 69 2.76 10.95 -3.44
C VAL A 69 1.99 10.37 -4.62
N ILE A 70 1.79 11.18 -5.65
CA ILE A 70 1.18 10.77 -6.90
C ILE A 70 2.30 10.22 -7.80
N PHE A 71 2.03 9.14 -8.51
CA PHE A 71 2.93 8.63 -9.54
C PHE A 71 2.21 8.45 -10.87
N GLY A 72 2.96 8.62 -11.95
CA GLY A 72 2.50 8.38 -13.32
C GLY A 72 3.34 7.30 -13.99
N THR A 73 2.69 6.39 -14.71
CA THR A 73 3.31 5.25 -15.39
C THR A 73 3.37 5.45 -16.90
N ILE A 74 4.14 4.63 -17.60
CA ILE A 74 4.22 4.66 -19.08
C ILE A 74 2.90 4.29 -19.76
N ASN A 75 2.04 3.50 -19.10
CA ASN A 75 0.76 3.06 -19.63
C ASN A 75 -0.35 4.09 -19.41
N GLY A 76 -0.04 5.24 -18.82
CA GLY A 76 -1.00 6.29 -18.49
C GLY A 76 -1.75 6.06 -17.17
N VAL A 77 -1.38 5.05 -16.39
CA VAL A 77 -1.91 4.85 -15.04
C VAL A 77 -1.39 5.96 -14.13
N ILE A 78 -2.30 6.55 -13.36
CA ILE A 78 -1.98 7.49 -12.29
C ILE A 78 -2.37 6.82 -10.99
N GLY A 79 -1.40 6.64 -10.09
CA GLY A 79 -1.64 6.06 -8.78
C GLY A 79 -1.20 6.98 -7.65
N ILE A 80 -1.64 6.66 -6.44
CA ILE A 80 -1.31 7.40 -5.23
C ILE A 80 -0.66 6.45 -4.23
N ILE A 81 0.39 6.93 -3.57
CA ILE A 81 1.07 6.26 -2.47
C ILE A 81 0.84 7.11 -1.23
N ALA A 82 0.17 6.53 -0.24
CA ALA A 82 -0.13 7.18 1.03
C ALA A 82 0.70 6.55 2.15
N SER A 83 1.34 7.39 2.97
CA SER A 83 2.13 6.93 4.11
C SER A 83 1.24 6.82 5.35
N LEU A 84 0.77 5.60 5.62
CA LEU A 84 -0.19 5.32 6.70
C LEU A 84 0.46 5.27 8.09
N PRO A 85 -0.26 5.71 9.14
CA PRO A 85 0.12 5.43 10.54
C PRO A 85 0.17 3.93 10.82
N HIS A 86 1.03 3.50 11.75
CA HIS A 86 1.25 2.08 12.06
C HIS A 86 -0.04 1.33 12.42
N ASP A 87 -0.89 1.91 13.27
CA ASP A 87 -2.14 1.27 13.70
C ASP A 87 -3.11 1.04 12.52
N GLN A 88 -3.15 1.98 11.58
CA GLN A 88 -3.96 1.83 10.36
C GLN A 88 -3.36 0.78 9.44
N TYR A 89 -2.03 0.76 9.29
CA TYR A 89 -1.34 -0.24 8.49
C TYR A 89 -1.64 -1.66 8.99
N VAL A 90 -1.48 -1.94 10.29
CA VAL A 90 -1.71 -3.26 10.88
C VAL A 90 -3.16 -3.71 10.68
N PHE A 91 -4.11 -2.78 10.83
CA PHE A 91 -5.52 -3.07 10.60
C PHE A 91 -5.79 -3.44 9.13
N LEU A 92 -5.27 -2.65 8.19
CA LEU A 92 -5.50 -2.85 6.76
C LEU A 92 -4.74 -4.06 6.20
N GLU A 93 -3.57 -4.38 6.75
CA GLU A 93 -2.84 -5.60 6.46
C GLU A 93 -3.67 -6.83 6.80
N LYS A 94 -4.27 -6.85 8.01
CA LYS A 94 -5.19 -7.92 8.43
C LYS A 94 -6.42 -8.01 7.52
N LEU A 95 -6.96 -6.86 7.09
CA LEU A 95 -8.09 -6.81 6.16
C LEU A 95 -7.69 -7.41 4.80
N GLN A 96 -6.56 -7.00 4.23
CA GLN A 96 -6.04 -7.51 2.97
C GLN A 96 -5.87 -9.04 3.01
N SER A 97 -5.19 -9.58 4.03
CA SER A 97 -5.01 -11.03 4.18
C SER A 97 -6.32 -11.79 4.35
N THR A 98 -7.36 -11.13 4.85
CA THR A 98 -8.71 -11.70 4.91
C THR A 98 -9.35 -11.67 3.52
N LEU A 99 -9.32 -10.54 2.81
CA LEU A 99 -9.92 -10.36 1.48
C LEU A 99 -9.37 -11.33 0.44
N VAL A 100 -8.06 -11.61 0.45
CA VAL A 100 -7.42 -12.59 -0.46
C VAL A 100 -8.09 -13.98 -0.37
N LYS A 101 -8.66 -14.34 0.78
CA LYS A 101 -9.36 -15.64 0.97
C LYS A 101 -10.76 -15.65 0.35
N PHE A 102 -11.42 -14.50 0.27
CA PHE A 102 -12.79 -14.36 -0.23
C PHE A 102 -12.87 -13.94 -1.70
N ILE A 103 -11.83 -13.26 -2.18
CA ILE A 103 -11.69 -12.75 -3.54
C ILE A 103 -10.72 -13.67 -4.29
N LYS A 104 -11.28 -14.53 -5.14
CA LYS A 104 -10.47 -15.39 -6.00
C LYS A 104 -9.98 -14.59 -7.19
N GLY A 105 -8.66 -14.55 -7.39
CA GLY A 105 -8.06 -13.98 -8.58
C GLY A 105 -8.57 -14.66 -9.85
N VAL A 106 -8.69 -13.89 -10.93
CA VAL A 106 -9.03 -14.43 -12.25
C VAL A 106 -7.96 -15.44 -12.67
N GLY A 107 -8.38 -16.60 -13.16
CA GLY A 107 -7.44 -17.67 -13.52
C GLY A 107 -6.76 -18.37 -12.34
N ASN A 108 -7.27 -18.18 -11.11
CA ASN A 108 -6.70 -18.77 -9.89
C ASN A 108 -5.26 -18.30 -9.59
N LEU A 109 -4.91 -17.09 -10.04
CA LEU A 109 -3.65 -16.44 -9.73
C LEU A 109 -3.63 -15.98 -8.27
N SER A 110 -2.53 -16.25 -7.58
CA SER A 110 -2.34 -15.81 -6.20
C SER A 110 -1.99 -14.32 -6.16
N HIS A 111 -2.74 -13.56 -5.35
CA HIS A 111 -2.46 -12.15 -5.10
C HIS A 111 -1.08 -11.94 -4.46
N GLU A 112 -0.71 -12.79 -3.49
CA GLU A 112 0.59 -12.73 -2.82
C GLU A 112 1.74 -12.96 -3.81
N GLN A 113 1.58 -13.91 -4.73
CA GLN A 113 2.57 -14.17 -5.77
C GLN A 113 2.67 -13.02 -6.77
N TRP A 114 1.53 -12.43 -7.14
CA TRP A 114 1.50 -11.27 -8.02
C TRP A 114 2.18 -10.05 -7.42
N ARG A 115 1.97 -9.78 -6.12
CA ARG A 115 2.55 -8.62 -5.43
C ARG A 115 3.97 -8.86 -4.91
N SER A 116 4.46 -10.09 -4.94
CA SER A 116 5.83 -10.44 -4.54
C SER A 116 6.86 -9.71 -5.40
N PHE A 117 7.79 -9.02 -4.75
CA PHE A 117 8.90 -8.36 -5.41
C PHE A 117 9.69 -9.35 -6.25
N HIS A 118 9.92 -9.03 -7.52
CA HIS A 118 10.63 -9.93 -8.43
C HIS A 118 11.56 -9.16 -9.37
N ASN A 119 12.85 -9.50 -9.34
CA ASN A 119 13.81 -9.05 -10.33
C ASN A 119 14.77 -10.19 -10.72
N ASP A 120 15.67 -9.92 -11.67
CA ASP A 120 16.60 -10.93 -12.21
C ASP A 120 17.50 -11.58 -11.15
N LYS A 121 17.64 -10.95 -9.97
CA LYS A 121 18.53 -11.39 -8.90
C LYS A 121 17.80 -12.08 -7.75
N LYS A 122 16.55 -11.69 -7.46
CA LYS A 122 15.81 -12.20 -6.32
C LYS A 122 14.30 -12.12 -6.52
N THR A 123 13.61 -13.02 -5.83
CA THR A 123 12.19 -12.92 -5.52
C THR A 123 12.05 -12.80 -4.01
N ALA A 124 11.24 -11.84 -3.54
CA ALA A 124 10.97 -11.62 -2.13
C ALA A 124 9.47 -11.34 -1.93
N GLU A 125 8.95 -11.68 -0.76
CA GLU A 125 7.56 -11.40 -0.43
C GLU A 125 7.29 -9.89 -0.34
N ALA A 126 6.07 -9.49 -0.67
CA ALA A 126 5.63 -8.12 -0.49
C ALA A 126 5.61 -7.78 1.00
N ARG A 127 6.17 -6.62 1.37
CA ARG A 127 6.18 -6.15 2.76
C ARG A 127 6.13 -4.64 2.86
N SER A 128 5.52 -4.14 3.92
CA SER A 128 5.36 -2.70 4.20
C SER A 128 4.62 -1.93 3.10
N PHE A 129 3.80 -2.64 2.33
CA PHE A 129 2.95 -2.10 1.27
C PHE A 129 1.59 -2.79 1.31
N LEU A 130 0.55 -2.03 1.02
CA LEU A 130 -0.83 -2.50 0.95
C LEU A 130 -1.40 -2.20 -0.43
N ASP A 131 -2.23 -3.12 -0.91
CA ASP A 131 -2.92 -3.02 -2.18
C ASP A 131 -4.27 -2.32 -1.99
N GLY A 132 -4.30 -1.02 -2.33
CA GLY A 132 -5.50 -0.19 -2.25
C GLY A 132 -6.65 -0.73 -3.08
N ASP A 133 -6.38 -1.20 -4.31
CA ASP A 133 -7.41 -1.74 -5.21
C ASP A 133 -8.09 -2.97 -4.59
N LEU A 134 -7.31 -3.85 -3.95
CA LEU A 134 -7.85 -5.01 -3.26
C LEU A 134 -8.67 -4.60 -2.04
N ILE A 135 -8.20 -3.64 -1.23
CA ILE A 135 -8.92 -3.17 -0.05
C ILE A 135 -10.25 -2.51 -0.45
N GLU A 136 -10.25 -1.68 -1.50
CA GLU A 136 -11.44 -0.98 -1.98
C GLU A 136 -12.47 -1.92 -2.59
N SER A 137 -12.03 -3.02 -3.21
CA SER A 137 -12.93 -4.05 -3.73
C SER A 137 -13.81 -4.71 -2.64
N PHE A 138 -13.51 -4.50 -1.35
CA PHE A 138 -14.40 -4.86 -0.26
C PHE A 138 -15.80 -4.24 -0.43
N LEU A 139 -15.89 -2.99 -0.88
CA LEU A 139 -17.17 -2.28 -1.06
C LEU A 139 -18.03 -2.86 -2.19
N ASP A 140 -17.41 -3.59 -3.13
CA ASP A 140 -18.10 -4.26 -4.24
C ASP A 140 -18.58 -5.68 -3.88
N LEU A 141 -18.25 -6.18 -2.69
CA LEU A 141 -18.66 -7.52 -2.26
C LEU A 141 -20.16 -7.58 -1.94
N SER A 142 -20.73 -8.78 -2.08
CA SER A 142 -22.10 -9.02 -1.59
C SER A 142 -22.16 -8.93 -0.06
N ARG A 143 -23.29 -8.48 0.47
CA ARG A 143 -23.50 -8.29 1.92
C ARG A 143 -23.16 -9.54 2.74
N ASN A 144 -23.48 -10.73 2.24
CA ASN A 144 -23.13 -11.99 2.90
C ASN A 144 -21.60 -12.16 3.06
N LYS A 145 -20.82 -11.85 2.02
CA LYS A 145 -19.35 -11.92 2.09
C LYS A 145 -18.78 -10.82 2.99
N MET A 146 -19.36 -9.63 2.96
CA MET A 146 -18.95 -8.54 3.86
C MET A 146 -19.14 -8.94 5.32
N GLU A 147 -20.25 -9.58 5.66
CA GLU A 147 -20.52 -10.09 7.01
C GLU A 147 -19.51 -11.17 7.43
N GLU A 148 -19.12 -12.07 6.52
CA GLU A 148 -18.08 -13.07 6.79
C GLU A 148 -16.70 -12.42 7.05
N VAL A 149 -16.31 -11.44 6.24
CA VAL A 149 -15.06 -10.69 6.43
C VAL A 149 -15.09 -9.90 7.74
N ALA A 150 -16.18 -9.20 8.02
CA ALA A 150 -16.37 -8.41 9.24
C ALA A 150 -16.29 -9.29 10.51
N LYS A 151 -16.85 -10.50 10.45
CA LYS A 151 -16.75 -11.49 11.53
C LYS A 151 -15.31 -11.93 11.80
N VAL A 152 -14.50 -12.14 10.76
CA VAL A 152 -13.06 -12.46 10.92
C VAL A 152 -12.27 -11.26 11.46
N MET A 153 -12.63 -10.06 11.04
CA MET A 153 -12.01 -8.82 11.50
C MET A 153 -12.44 -8.44 12.94
N ASN A 154 -13.54 -9.02 13.44
CA ASN A 154 -14.16 -8.72 14.74
C ASN A 154 -14.62 -7.25 14.84
N VAL A 155 -15.20 -6.73 13.75
CA VAL A 155 -15.78 -5.39 13.64
C VAL A 155 -17.12 -5.47 12.92
N SER A 156 -17.95 -4.42 13.02
CA SER A 156 -19.21 -4.35 12.27
C SER A 156 -18.95 -4.10 10.78
N VAL A 157 -19.89 -4.51 9.92
CA VAL A 157 -19.81 -4.23 8.48
C VAL A 157 -19.87 -2.73 8.24
N GLU A 158 -20.68 -2.00 9.00
CA GLU A 158 -20.80 -0.54 8.91
C GLU A 158 -19.48 0.16 9.25
N GLU A 159 -18.81 -0.26 10.32
CA GLU A 159 -17.51 0.33 10.69
C GLU A 159 -16.43 0.00 9.65
N LEU A 160 -16.39 -1.23 9.16
CA LEU A 160 -15.44 -1.64 8.14
C LEU A 160 -15.65 -0.88 6.83
N SER A 161 -16.91 -0.75 6.39
CA SER A 161 -17.27 0.00 5.18
C SER A 161 -16.90 1.47 5.33
N LYS A 162 -17.21 2.09 6.47
CA LYS A 162 -16.86 3.48 6.74
C LYS A 162 -15.36 3.73 6.64
N ARG A 163 -14.53 2.84 7.21
CA ARG A 163 -13.06 2.95 7.13
C ARG A 163 -12.53 2.82 5.70
N VAL A 164 -13.10 1.92 4.90
CA VAL A 164 -12.70 1.76 3.48
C VAL A 164 -13.16 2.96 2.64
N GLU A 165 -14.39 3.45 2.83
CA GLU A 165 -14.89 4.69 2.20
C GLU A 165 -14.08 5.93 2.59
N GLU A 166 -13.49 5.91 3.77
CA GLU A 166 -12.59 6.96 4.24
C GLU A 166 -11.26 6.96 3.47
N LEU A 167 -10.75 5.78 3.07
CA LEU A 167 -9.54 5.63 2.27
C LEU A 167 -9.74 6.02 0.80
N THR A 168 -10.92 5.75 0.22
CA THR A 168 -11.22 6.15 -1.17
C THR A 168 -11.20 7.67 -1.36
N ARG A 169 -11.34 8.44 -0.27
CA ARG A 169 -11.23 9.91 -0.30
C ARG A 169 -9.81 10.43 -0.42
N LEU A 170 -8.80 9.56 -0.50
CA LEU A 170 -7.40 9.97 -0.71
C LEU A 170 -7.09 10.27 -2.19
N HIS A 171 -7.93 9.81 -3.12
CA HIS A 171 -7.72 9.95 -4.57
C HIS A 171 -8.93 10.53 -5.31
#